data_AF-A0A0C2NJV4-F1
#
_entry.id   AF-A0A0C2NJV4-F1
#
_cell.length_a   1.000
_cell.length_b   1.000
_cell.length_c   1.000
_cell.angle_alpha   90.00
_cell.angle_beta   90.00
_cell.angle_gamma   90.00
#
_symmetry.space_group_name_H-M   'P 1'
#
loop_
_entity.id
_entity.type
_entity.pdbx_description
1 polymer ?
#
loop_
_entity_poly.entity_id
_entity_poly.type
_entity_poly.pdbx_seq_one_letter_code
_entity_poly.pdbx_strand_id
1 'polypeptide(L)'
;MISTMRPDIDNVDEYVRNTTARAFSVVASALGIPSLLPFLKAVCKSKKSWQARHTGIKIIQQIAILMGCAILPHLKAMVEIIENGLVDEQQKVRTITALAIAALAEASAPYGIESFDSILKPLWKGIRQHRGKSLAAFLKAIGFLIPLMDAEYAFHYTKEVVVILIREFPSPDEEMKKIVLKVVKQCCSTDGVEPSYIRTDILPEFFRHFWNHRMALDKRNYRQLVETTAEIANKNRR
;
A
#
# COMPACT_ATOMS: atom_id res chain seq x y z
N MET A 1 -16.83 -3.48 24.96
CA MET A 1 -16.34 -4.00 23.67
C MET A 1 -14.82 -4.21 23.67
N ILE A 2 -14.00 -3.19 23.95
CA ILE A 2 -12.53 -3.34 23.98
C ILE A 2 -12.08 -4.44 24.96
N SER A 3 -12.63 -4.48 26.18
CA SER A 3 -12.31 -5.52 27.18
C SER A 3 -12.62 -6.94 26.70
N THR A 4 -13.73 -7.12 25.99
CA THR A 4 -14.21 -8.42 25.47
C THR A 4 -13.31 -8.95 24.35
N MET A 5 -12.89 -8.09 23.43
CA MET A 5 -12.11 -8.48 22.24
C MET A 5 -10.59 -8.42 22.47
N ARG A 6 -10.13 -7.87 23.59
CA ARG A 6 -8.70 -7.73 23.90
C ARG A 6 -7.93 -9.05 23.90
N PRO A 7 -8.46 -10.17 24.45
CA PRO A 7 -7.75 -11.46 24.43
C PRO A 7 -7.52 -12.02 23.02
N ASP A 8 -8.32 -11.60 22.04
CA ASP A 8 -8.25 -12.12 20.67
C ASP A 8 -7.20 -11.42 19.79
N ILE A 9 -6.59 -10.35 20.30
CA ILE A 9 -5.66 -9.50 19.54
C ILE A 9 -4.32 -10.20 19.30
N ASP A 10 -3.84 -10.95 20.29
CA ASP A 10 -2.61 -11.72 20.25
C ASP A 10 -2.84 -13.24 20.22
N ASN A 11 -4.08 -13.66 19.92
CA ASN A 11 -4.43 -15.06 19.70
C ASN A 11 -3.49 -15.69 18.66
N VAL A 12 -3.07 -16.94 18.86
CA VAL A 12 -2.15 -17.65 17.97
C VAL A 12 -2.76 -17.85 16.59
N ASP A 13 -4.07 -18.06 16.53
CA ASP A 13 -4.82 -18.27 15.29
C ASP A 13 -4.99 -16.96 14.49
N GLU A 14 -4.53 -16.98 13.24
CA GLU A 14 -4.66 -15.85 12.33
C GLU A 14 -6.11 -15.57 11.92
N TYR A 15 -6.96 -16.59 11.84
CA TYR A 15 -8.37 -16.44 11.49
C TYR A 15 -9.12 -15.62 12.56
N VAL A 16 -8.89 -15.93 13.83
CA VAL A 16 -9.43 -15.18 14.97
C VAL A 16 -8.96 -13.73 14.91
N ARG A 17 -7.65 -13.50 14.78
CA ARG A 17 -7.10 -12.13 14.67
C ARG A 17 -7.69 -11.34 13.51
N ASN A 18 -7.91 -11.99 12.36
CA ASN A 18 -8.48 -11.36 11.17
C ASN A 18 -9.96 -10.96 11.38
N THR A 19 -10.73 -11.83 12.02
CA THR A 19 -12.14 -11.57 12.36
C THR A 19 -12.23 -10.44 13.39
N THR A 20 -11.38 -10.49 14.42
CA THR A 20 -11.26 -9.45 15.44
C THR A 20 -10.89 -8.10 14.82
N ALA A 21 -9.97 -8.06 13.86
CA ALA A 21 -9.58 -6.83 13.19
C ALA A 21 -10.74 -6.17 12.42
N ARG A 22 -11.56 -6.98 11.73
CA ARG A 22 -12.77 -6.51 11.03
C ARG A 22 -13.86 -6.07 12.00
N ALA A 23 -14.07 -6.80 13.09
CA ALA A 23 -15.04 -6.40 14.09
C ALA A 23 -14.66 -5.05 14.73
N PHE A 24 -13.37 -4.79 14.99
CA PHE A 24 -12.92 -3.48 15.47
C PHE A 24 -13.11 -2.35 14.46
N SER A 25 -13.00 -2.59 13.15
CA SER A 25 -13.29 -1.54 12.17
C SER A 25 -14.78 -1.16 12.14
N VAL A 26 -15.68 -2.13 12.33
CA VAL A 26 -17.12 -1.87 12.50
C VAL A 26 -17.39 -1.11 13.80
N VAL A 27 -16.70 -1.44 14.88
CA VAL A 27 -16.80 -0.66 16.13
C VAL A 27 -16.30 0.77 15.93
N ALA A 28 -15.24 0.97 15.16
CA ALA A 28 -14.71 2.30 14.83
C ALA A 28 -15.70 3.14 14.03
N SER A 29 -16.45 2.54 13.10
CA SER A 29 -17.47 3.25 12.34
C SER A 29 -18.69 3.61 13.21
N ALA A 30 -19.03 2.78 14.20
CA ALA A 30 -20.17 3.03 15.10
C ALA A 30 -19.87 4.05 16.21
N LEU A 31 -18.69 3.97 16.84
CA LEU A 31 -18.32 4.82 17.99
C LEU A 31 -17.44 6.01 17.62
N GLY A 32 -16.98 6.08 16.37
CA GLY A 32 -16.03 7.07 15.88
C GLY A 32 -14.57 6.67 16.13
N ILE A 33 -13.73 6.97 15.15
CA ILE A 33 -12.28 6.73 15.16
C ILE A 33 -11.57 7.29 16.41
N PRO A 34 -11.84 8.53 16.87
CA PRO A 34 -11.11 9.12 17.99
C PRO A 34 -11.15 8.29 19.27
N SER A 35 -12.28 7.61 19.52
CA SER A 35 -12.47 6.77 20.70
C SER A 35 -11.53 5.56 20.75
N LEU A 36 -11.08 5.06 19.60
CA LEU A 36 -10.21 3.90 19.47
C LEU A 36 -8.72 4.25 19.31
N LEU A 37 -8.36 5.50 19.02
CA LEU A 37 -6.97 5.90 18.79
C LEU A 37 -6.03 5.57 19.97
N PRO A 38 -6.37 5.82 21.25
CA PRO A 38 -5.49 5.49 22.37
C PRO A 38 -5.23 3.98 22.47
N PHE A 39 -6.27 3.18 22.22
CA PHE A 39 -6.19 1.73 22.20
C PHE A 39 -5.30 1.23 21.05
N LEU A 40 -5.51 1.73 19.83
CA LEU A 40 -4.67 1.39 18.67
C LEU A 40 -3.22 1.78 18.88
N LYS A 41 -2.95 2.95 19.46
CA LYS A 41 -1.60 3.41 19.81
C LYS A 41 -0.91 2.44 20.76
N ALA A 42 -1.63 1.92 21.77
CA ALA A 42 -1.09 0.94 22.71
C ALA A 42 -0.85 -0.44 22.08
N VAL A 43 -1.77 -0.92 21.24
CA VAL A 43 -1.69 -2.23 20.59
C VAL A 43 -0.57 -2.27 19.53
N CYS A 44 -0.49 -1.25 18.66
CA CYS A 44 0.53 -1.16 17.62
C CYS A 44 1.96 -1.01 18.19
N LYS A 45 2.10 -0.48 19.41
CA LYS A 45 3.39 -0.33 20.12
C LYS A 45 3.61 -1.39 21.21
N SER A 46 2.80 -2.45 21.22
CA SER A 46 2.90 -3.51 22.22
C SER A 46 4.23 -4.25 22.11
N LYS A 47 5.00 -4.28 23.21
CA LYS A 47 6.25 -5.06 23.33
C LYS A 47 6.01 -6.54 23.64
N LYS A 48 4.77 -6.94 23.97
CA LYS A 48 4.45 -8.29 24.44
C LYS A 48 4.43 -9.32 23.31
N SER A 49 3.83 -8.97 22.18
CA SER A 49 3.65 -9.90 21.06
C SER A 49 3.63 -9.15 19.73
N TRP A 50 4.30 -9.71 18.72
CA TRP A 50 4.24 -9.18 17.37
C TRP A 50 2.86 -9.41 16.74
N GLN A 51 2.12 -10.42 17.20
CA GLN A 51 0.74 -10.71 16.83
C GLN A 51 -0.17 -9.53 17.21
N ALA A 52 -0.01 -8.97 18.42
CA ALA A 52 -0.77 -7.78 18.81
C ALA A 52 -0.47 -6.60 17.90
N ARG A 53 0.82 -6.32 17.64
CA ARG A 53 1.23 -5.24 16.73
C ARG A 53 0.63 -5.43 15.33
N HIS A 54 0.74 -6.65 14.78
CA HIS A 54 0.17 -7.01 13.49
C HIS A 54 -1.35 -6.80 13.45
N THR A 55 -2.09 -7.27 14.45
CA THR A 55 -3.55 -7.10 14.52
C THR A 55 -3.94 -5.64 14.68
N GLY A 56 -3.23 -4.85 15.49
CA GLY A 56 -3.46 -3.42 15.63
C GLY A 56 -3.36 -2.67 14.31
N ILE A 57 -2.30 -2.95 13.54
CA ILE A 57 -2.09 -2.37 12.21
C ILE A 57 -3.16 -2.85 11.22
N LYS A 58 -3.56 -4.12 11.33
CA LYS A 58 -4.64 -4.67 10.51
C LYS A 58 -6.00 -4.01 10.82
N ILE A 59 -6.28 -3.64 12.06
CA ILE A 59 -7.47 -2.86 12.41
C ILE A 59 -7.45 -1.52 11.67
N ILE A 60 -6.32 -0.80 11.69
CA ILE A 60 -6.18 0.48 10.98
C ILE A 60 -6.40 0.30 9.47
N GLN A 61 -5.85 -0.77 8.88
CA GLN A 61 -6.12 -1.11 7.48
C GLN A 61 -7.63 -1.32 7.21
N GLN A 62 -8.32 -2.07 8.06
CA GLN A 62 -9.76 -2.32 7.88
C GLN A 62 -10.59 -1.06 8.11
N ILE A 63 -10.18 -0.16 9.02
CA ILE A 63 -10.80 1.16 9.19
C ILE A 63 -10.66 1.97 7.91
N ALA A 64 -9.48 2.00 7.28
CA ALA A 64 -9.26 2.71 6.03
C ALA A 64 -10.19 2.19 4.91
N ILE A 65 -10.32 0.86 4.78
CA ILE A 65 -11.18 0.22 3.78
C ILE A 65 -12.66 0.51 4.04
N LEU A 66 -13.11 0.45 5.30
CA LEU A 66 -14.53 0.59 5.65
C LEU A 66 -15.00 2.05 5.64
N MET A 67 -14.17 2.97 6.13
CA MET A 67 -14.52 4.39 6.28
C MET A 67 -14.28 5.20 5.00
N GLY A 68 -13.39 4.74 4.12
CA GLY A 68 -13.01 5.47 2.90
C GLY A 68 -12.53 6.89 3.22
N CYS A 69 -13.03 7.89 2.50
CA CYS A 69 -12.65 9.30 2.65
C CYS A 69 -12.92 9.89 4.05
N ALA A 70 -13.75 9.27 4.89
CA ALA A 70 -14.02 9.77 6.25
C ALA A 70 -12.80 9.68 7.19
N ILE A 71 -11.68 9.07 6.78
CA ILE A 71 -10.46 9.01 7.58
C ILE A 71 -9.65 10.31 7.63
N LEU A 72 -9.89 11.26 6.70
CA LEU A 72 -9.04 12.45 6.52
C LEU A 72 -8.72 13.21 7.82
N PRO A 73 -9.69 13.52 8.70
CA PRO A 73 -9.41 14.26 9.95
C PRO A 73 -8.51 13.52 10.94
N HIS A 74 -8.37 12.20 10.78
CA HIS A 74 -7.62 11.33 11.68
C HIS A 74 -6.42 10.68 11.01
N LEU A 75 -6.16 10.99 9.74
CA LEU A 75 -5.15 10.35 8.91
C LEU A 75 -3.75 10.46 9.54
N LYS A 76 -3.35 11.68 9.92
CA LYS A 76 -2.06 11.94 10.57
C LYS A 76 -1.86 11.08 11.82
N ALA A 77 -2.86 11.05 12.71
CA ALA A 77 -2.80 10.24 13.93
C ALA A 77 -2.70 8.73 13.63
N MET A 78 -3.40 8.24 12.60
CA MET A 78 -3.29 6.83 12.19
C MET A 78 -1.91 6.50 11.62
N VAL A 79 -1.34 7.39 10.78
CA VAL A 79 -0.02 7.21 10.18
C VAL A 79 1.07 7.19 11.28
N GLU A 80 1.03 8.13 12.23
CA GLU A 80 1.96 8.18 13.37
C GLU A 80 1.85 6.95 14.29
N ILE A 81 0.70 6.29 14.35
CA ILE A 81 0.53 5.05 15.12
C ILE A 81 1.26 3.88 14.45
N ILE A 82 1.22 3.80 13.11
CA ILE A 82 1.73 2.64 12.35
C ILE A 82 3.16 2.81 11.82
N GLU A 83 3.71 4.03 11.77
CA GLU A 83 5.01 4.34 11.14
C GLU A 83 6.15 3.42 11.62
N ASN A 84 6.19 3.10 12.92
CA ASN A 84 7.21 2.24 13.52
C ASN A 84 7.15 0.79 13.02
N GLY A 85 5.99 0.35 12.51
CA GLY A 85 5.80 -0.99 11.95
C GLY A 85 6.60 -1.24 10.67
N LEU A 86 7.04 -0.19 9.96
CA LEU A 86 7.88 -0.33 8.76
C LEU A 86 9.30 -0.81 9.08
N VAL A 87 9.79 -0.54 10.28
CA VAL A 87 11.16 -0.90 10.74
C VAL A 87 11.11 -2.07 11.74
N ASP A 88 9.98 -2.75 11.87
CA ASP A 88 9.81 -3.89 12.77
C ASP A 88 10.76 -5.04 12.39
N GLU A 89 11.27 -5.78 13.37
CA GLU A 89 12.06 -6.99 13.13
C GLU A 89 11.24 -8.06 12.38
N GLN A 90 9.94 -8.13 12.66
CA GLN A 90 9.07 -9.15 12.10
C GLN A 90 8.57 -8.76 10.70
N GLN A 91 8.90 -9.58 9.69
CA GLN A 91 8.52 -9.33 8.30
C GLN A 91 7.00 -9.21 8.11
N LYS A 92 6.20 -10.05 8.79
CA LYS A 92 4.73 -9.98 8.71
C LYS A 92 4.20 -8.62 9.16
N VAL A 93 4.81 -8.01 10.18
CA VAL A 93 4.42 -6.67 10.67
C VAL A 93 4.81 -5.60 9.66
N ARG A 94 6.02 -5.66 9.08
CA ARG A 94 6.43 -4.74 8.00
C ARG A 94 5.49 -4.79 6.79
N THR A 95 5.14 -6.00 6.34
CA THR A 95 4.24 -6.21 5.21
C THR A 95 2.85 -5.63 5.47
N ILE A 96 2.23 -5.93 6.63
CA ILE A 96 0.89 -5.41 6.93
C ILE A 96 0.90 -3.88 7.10
N THR A 97 1.99 -3.30 7.61
CA THR A 97 2.16 -1.85 7.74
C THR A 97 2.17 -1.17 6.39
N ALA A 98 2.96 -1.67 5.44
CA ALA A 98 2.97 -1.13 4.09
C ALA A 98 1.60 -1.30 3.39
N LEU A 99 0.91 -2.42 3.60
CA LEU A 99 -0.45 -2.61 3.08
C LEU A 99 -1.50 -1.70 3.75
N ALA A 100 -1.33 -1.36 5.03
CA ALA A 100 -2.18 -0.43 5.75
C ALA A 100 -1.98 1.00 5.23
N ILE A 101 -0.73 1.41 5.01
CA ILE A 101 -0.39 2.68 4.37
C ILE A 101 -0.99 2.78 2.97
N ALA A 102 -0.88 1.73 2.16
CA ALA A 102 -1.50 1.69 0.84
C ALA A 102 -3.01 1.92 0.91
N ALA A 103 -3.69 1.30 1.87
CA ALA A 103 -5.14 1.48 2.07
C ALA A 103 -5.49 2.89 2.58
N LEU A 104 -4.68 3.47 3.46
CA LEU A 104 -4.86 4.84 3.93
C LEU A 104 -4.69 5.85 2.79
N ALA A 105 -3.66 5.68 1.96
CA ALA A 105 -3.41 6.54 0.80
C ALA A 105 -4.51 6.39 -0.26
N GLU A 106 -4.98 5.18 -0.52
CA GLU A 106 -6.13 4.93 -1.41
C GLU A 106 -7.41 5.61 -0.91
N ALA A 107 -7.67 5.54 0.41
CA ALA A 107 -8.84 6.13 1.03
C ALA A 107 -8.76 7.67 1.16
N SER A 108 -7.55 8.24 1.22
CA SER A 108 -7.36 9.69 1.31
C SER A 108 -7.25 10.39 -0.05
N ALA A 109 -6.99 9.65 -1.13
CA ALA A 109 -6.82 10.21 -2.47
C ALA A 109 -8.02 11.10 -2.88
N PRO A 110 -7.78 12.33 -3.41
CA PRO A 110 -6.49 12.92 -3.79
C PRO A 110 -5.79 13.76 -2.69
N TYR A 111 -6.30 13.81 -1.46
CA TYR A 111 -5.79 14.69 -0.40
C TYR A 111 -4.90 13.96 0.62
N GLY A 112 -4.23 14.73 1.49
CA GLY A 112 -3.61 14.21 2.70
C GLY A 112 -2.14 13.78 2.58
N ILE A 113 -1.43 14.21 1.52
CA ILE A 113 -0.01 13.89 1.33
C ILE A 113 0.86 14.31 2.53
N GLU A 114 0.54 15.45 3.16
CA GLU A 114 1.23 15.98 4.34
C GLU A 114 1.24 14.99 5.53
N SER A 115 0.20 14.15 5.64
CA SER A 115 0.10 13.16 6.73
C SER A 115 1.08 12.00 6.55
N PHE A 116 1.66 11.82 5.36
CA PHE A 116 2.55 10.70 5.03
C PHE A 116 4.04 11.07 5.04
N ASP A 117 4.43 12.31 5.36
CA ASP A 117 5.83 12.74 5.29
C ASP A 117 6.79 11.85 6.12
N SER A 118 6.38 11.47 7.34
CA SER A 118 7.22 10.65 8.24
C SER A 118 7.52 9.24 7.70
N ILE A 119 6.67 8.70 6.84
CA ILE A 119 6.78 7.33 6.32
C ILE A 119 7.52 7.24 4.98
N LEU A 120 7.68 8.35 4.25
CA LEU A 120 8.32 8.33 2.93
C LEU A 120 9.74 7.76 3.03
N LYS A 121 10.59 8.35 3.89
CA LYS A 121 11.99 7.94 4.03
C LYS A 121 12.15 6.44 4.42
N PRO A 122 11.42 5.90 5.42
CA PRO A 122 11.42 4.46 5.71
C PRO A 122 11.00 3.58 4.52
N LEU A 123 9.96 3.97 3.77
CA LEU A 123 9.50 3.21 2.61
C LEU A 123 10.58 3.14 1.51
N TRP A 124 11.21 4.28 1.20
CA TRP A 124 12.27 4.36 0.20
C TRP A 124 13.47 3.50 0.54
N LYS A 125 13.91 3.54 1.80
CA LYS A 125 14.96 2.65 2.29
C LYS A 125 14.54 1.18 2.19
N GLY A 126 13.28 0.89 2.51
CA GLY A 126 12.70 -0.45 2.47
C GLY A 126 12.67 -1.07 1.08
N ILE A 127 12.30 -0.32 0.03
CA ILE A 127 12.27 -0.86 -1.35
C ILE A 127 13.67 -1.28 -1.83
N ARG A 128 14.71 -0.54 -1.45
CA ARG A 128 16.10 -0.88 -1.84
C ARG A 128 16.65 -2.10 -1.09
N GLN A 129 16.13 -2.39 0.11
CA GLN A 129 16.65 -3.43 1.00
C GLN A 129 15.85 -4.73 1.00
N HIS A 130 14.53 -4.66 0.80
CA HIS A 130 13.65 -5.81 0.89
C HIS A 130 13.46 -6.52 -0.46
N ARG A 131 13.06 -7.79 -0.42
CA ARG A 131 12.75 -8.63 -1.59
C ARG A 131 11.47 -9.44 -1.37
N GLY A 132 10.91 -9.99 -2.44
CA GLY A 132 9.72 -10.86 -2.39
C GLY A 132 8.47 -10.15 -1.89
N LYS A 133 7.62 -10.83 -1.11
CA LYS A 133 6.31 -10.31 -0.67
C LYS A 133 6.39 -9.01 0.13
N SER A 134 7.47 -8.81 0.90
CA SER A 134 7.66 -7.54 1.64
C SER A 134 7.90 -6.39 0.65
N LEU A 135 8.70 -6.61 -0.39
CA LEU A 135 8.92 -5.61 -1.44
C LEU A 135 7.63 -5.27 -2.17
N ALA A 136 6.81 -6.28 -2.50
CA ALA A 136 5.51 -6.07 -3.14
C ALA A 136 4.61 -5.14 -2.30
N ALA A 137 4.52 -5.34 -0.99
CA ALA A 137 3.73 -4.46 -0.13
C ALA A 137 4.24 -3.01 -0.10
N PHE A 138 5.57 -2.82 -0.08
CA PHE A 138 6.18 -1.48 -0.11
C PHE A 138 5.98 -0.79 -1.47
N LEU A 139 6.14 -1.52 -2.58
CA LEU A 139 5.84 -1.03 -3.92
C LEU A 139 4.37 -0.62 -4.05
N LYS A 140 3.45 -1.41 -3.49
CA LYS A 140 2.03 -1.07 -3.44
C LYS A 140 1.80 0.24 -2.69
N ALA A 141 2.39 0.40 -1.50
CA ALA A 141 2.26 1.63 -0.72
C ALA A 141 2.73 2.86 -1.52
N ILE A 142 3.90 2.77 -2.16
CA ILE A 142 4.45 3.89 -2.93
C ILE A 142 3.61 4.18 -4.18
N GLY A 143 3.10 3.17 -4.88
CA GLY A 143 2.20 3.39 -6.02
C GLY A 143 0.91 4.14 -5.65
N PHE A 144 0.39 3.94 -4.45
CA PHE A 144 -0.75 4.73 -3.96
C PHE A 144 -0.34 6.12 -3.47
N LEU A 145 0.89 6.34 -3.01
CA LEU A 145 1.36 7.64 -2.54
C LEU A 145 1.75 8.59 -3.68
N ILE A 146 2.30 8.09 -4.79
CA ILE A 146 2.76 8.92 -5.93
C ILE A 146 1.65 9.84 -6.46
N PRO A 147 0.41 9.36 -6.70
CA PRO A 147 -0.67 10.22 -7.20
C PRO A 147 -1.13 11.33 -6.22
N LEU A 148 -0.75 11.27 -4.94
CA LEU A 148 -1.07 12.30 -3.96
C LEU A 148 0.00 13.41 -3.92
N MET A 149 1.15 13.22 -4.57
CA MET A 149 2.26 14.16 -4.57
C MET A 149 2.09 15.24 -5.64
N ASP A 150 2.72 16.40 -5.42
CA ASP A 150 2.88 17.42 -6.45
C ASP A 150 3.71 16.90 -7.62
N ALA A 151 3.51 17.48 -8.81
CA ALA A 151 4.09 17.02 -10.07
C ALA A 151 5.63 16.84 -10.02
N GLU A 152 6.35 17.77 -9.39
CA GLU A 152 7.81 17.74 -9.29
C GLU A 152 8.29 16.55 -8.43
N TYR A 153 7.69 16.37 -7.25
CA TYR A 153 8.01 15.25 -6.36
C TYR A 153 7.58 13.92 -6.97
N ALA A 154 6.38 13.86 -7.57
CA ALA A 154 5.87 12.67 -8.23
C ALA A 154 6.81 12.19 -9.33
N PHE A 155 7.38 13.10 -10.14
CA PHE A 155 8.33 12.73 -11.19
C PHE A 155 9.64 12.19 -10.62
N HIS A 156 10.22 12.88 -9.63
CA HIS A 156 11.46 12.45 -8.98
C HIS A 156 11.31 11.04 -8.38
N TYR A 157 10.25 10.81 -7.62
CA TYR A 157 9.99 9.52 -7.01
C TYR A 157 9.64 8.43 -8.03
N THR A 158 8.88 8.77 -9.08
CA THR A 158 8.57 7.81 -10.15
C THR A 158 9.84 7.30 -10.82
N LYS A 159 10.80 8.18 -11.15
CA LYS A 159 12.08 7.77 -11.76
C LYS A 159 12.83 6.74 -10.93
N GLU A 160 12.90 6.94 -9.61
CA GLU A 160 13.57 5.97 -8.72
C GLU A 160 12.82 4.64 -8.64
N VAL A 161 11.49 4.67 -8.57
CA VAL A 161 10.66 3.45 -8.44
C VAL A 161 10.69 2.64 -9.73
N VAL A 162 10.68 3.29 -10.89
CA VAL A 162 10.66 2.61 -12.20
C VAL A 162 11.86 1.69 -12.38
N VAL A 163 13.05 2.07 -11.94
CA VAL A 163 14.24 1.21 -11.97
C VAL A 163 13.98 -0.11 -11.23
N ILE A 164 13.28 -0.03 -10.10
CA ILE A 164 12.98 -1.20 -9.26
C ILE A 164 11.81 -1.99 -9.84
N LEU A 165 10.80 -1.32 -10.41
CA LEU A 165 9.69 -1.97 -11.11
C LEU A 165 10.20 -2.79 -12.29
N ILE A 166 11.04 -2.22 -13.15
CA ILE A 166 11.63 -2.91 -14.33
C ILE A 166 12.38 -4.16 -13.89
N ARG A 167 13.13 -4.08 -12.78
CA ARG A 167 13.84 -5.24 -12.21
C ARG A 167 12.88 -6.37 -11.78
N GLU A 168 11.68 -6.03 -11.32
CA GLU A 168 10.68 -7.00 -10.84
C GLU A 168 9.67 -7.44 -11.92
N PHE A 169 9.68 -6.86 -13.13
CA PHE A 169 8.84 -7.30 -14.26
C PHE A 169 8.99 -8.79 -14.64
N PRO A 170 10.19 -9.39 -14.66
CA PRO A 170 10.34 -10.82 -14.95
C PRO A 170 9.97 -11.73 -13.77
N SER A 171 9.47 -11.20 -12.65
CA SER A 171 9.13 -12.00 -11.47
C SER A 171 8.10 -13.09 -11.79
N PRO A 172 8.30 -14.35 -11.34
CA PRO A 172 7.33 -15.43 -11.53
C PRO A 172 6.14 -15.34 -10.56
N ASP A 173 6.21 -14.50 -9.52
CA ASP A 173 5.15 -14.35 -8.53
C ASP A 173 3.99 -13.52 -9.09
N GLU A 174 2.82 -14.15 -9.24
CA GLU A 174 1.61 -13.51 -9.75
C GLU A 174 1.12 -12.35 -8.89
N GLU A 175 1.31 -12.42 -7.57
CA GLU A 175 0.95 -11.32 -6.67
C GLU A 175 1.87 -10.11 -6.90
N MET A 176 3.17 -10.35 -7.11
CA MET A 176 4.12 -9.31 -7.48
C MET A 176 3.76 -8.66 -8.81
N LYS A 177 3.49 -9.46 -9.86
CA LYS A 177 3.07 -8.96 -11.19
C LYS A 177 1.85 -8.05 -11.09
N LYS A 178 0.84 -8.48 -10.31
CA LYS A 178 -0.36 -7.70 -10.07
C LYS A 178 -0.05 -6.35 -9.44
N ILE A 179 0.84 -6.32 -8.44
CA ILE A 179 1.24 -5.07 -7.81
C ILE A 179 2.00 -4.17 -8.78
N VAL A 180 3.04 -4.68 -9.46
CA VAL A 180 3.83 -3.85 -10.37
C VAL A 180 3.00 -3.27 -11.51
N LEU A 181 2.05 -4.04 -12.07
CA LEU A 181 1.10 -3.52 -13.06
C LEU A 181 0.24 -2.38 -12.51
N LYS A 182 -0.23 -2.51 -11.27
CA LYS A 182 -1.04 -1.46 -10.62
C LYS A 182 -0.21 -0.20 -10.38
N VAL A 183 1.04 -0.35 -9.93
CA VAL A 183 1.94 0.77 -9.69
C VAL A 183 2.29 1.46 -11.01
N VAL A 184 2.59 0.72 -12.08
CA VAL A 184 2.82 1.30 -13.42
C VAL A 184 1.62 2.11 -13.88
N LYS A 185 0.40 1.56 -13.73
CA LYS A 185 -0.86 2.27 -14.00
C LYS A 185 -0.94 3.60 -13.25
N GLN A 186 -0.67 3.59 -11.94
CA GLN A 186 -0.71 4.79 -11.09
C GLN A 186 0.35 5.83 -11.47
N CYS A 187 1.58 5.40 -11.71
CA CYS A 187 2.66 6.29 -12.15
C CYS A 187 2.33 6.97 -13.49
N CYS A 188 1.83 6.21 -14.47
CA CYS A 188 1.48 6.76 -15.78
C CYS A 188 0.27 7.71 -15.74
N SER A 189 -0.64 7.54 -14.77
CA SER A 189 -1.80 8.40 -14.60
C SER A 189 -1.52 9.68 -13.81
N THR A 190 -0.31 9.83 -13.23
CA THR A 190 0.06 11.01 -12.45
C THR A 190 0.48 12.17 -13.37
N ASP A 191 0.14 13.41 -13.00
CA ASP A 191 0.36 14.58 -13.87
C ASP A 191 1.82 14.97 -14.06
N GLY A 192 2.70 14.67 -13.11
CA GLY A 192 4.14 14.97 -13.20
C GLY A 192 4.96 14.05 -14.12
N VAL A 193 4.42 12.93 -14.59
CA VAL A 193 5.20 11.98 -15.40
C VAL A 193 5.14 12.34 -16.88
N GLU A 194 6.27 12.77 -17.43
CA GLU A 194 6.38 13.14 -18.84
C GLU A 194 6.11 11.94 -19.78
N PRO A 195 5.31 12.12 -20.85
CA PRO A 195 5.06 11.06 -21.83
C PRO A 195 6.32 10.56 -22.54
N SER A 196 7.30 11.44 -22.75
CA SER A 196 8.63 11.10 -23.30
C SER A 196 9.30 9.99 -22.49
N TYR A 197 9.37 10.16 -21.17
CA TYR A 197 9.95 9.20 -20.24
C TYR A 197 9.23 7.86 -20.24
N ILE A 198 7.89 7.87 -20.31
CA ILE A 198 7.09 6.63 -20.39
C ILE A 198 7.46 5.86 -21.67
N ARG A 199 7.63 6.55 -22.81
CA ARG A 199 7.97 5.92 -24.09
C ARG A 199 9.37 5.33 -24.13
N THR A 200 10.34 6.00 -23.52
CA THR A 200 11.75 5.57 -23.56
C THR A 200 12.04 4.45 -22.57
N ASP A 201 11.58 4.59 -21.33
CA ASP A 201 12.07 3.76 -20.22
C ASP A 201 11.06 2.69 -19.78
N ILE A 202 9.76 2.97 -19.85
CA ILE A 202 8.72 2.06 -19.32
C ILE A 202 8.16 1.15 -20.41
N LEU A 203 7.79 1.71 -21.57
CA LEU A 203 7.10 0.98 -22.63
C LEU A 203 7.87 -0.23 -23.18
N PRO A 204 9.18 -0.13 -23.52
CA PRO A 204 9.89 -1.26 -24.11
C PRO A 204 9.92 -2.47 -23.18
N GLU A 205 10.21 -2.23 -21.89
CA GLU A 205 10.30 -3.27 -20.88
C GLU A 205 8.91 -3.82 -20.51
N PHE A 206 7.88 -2.96 -20.49
CA PHE A 206 6.51 -3.37 -20.23
C PHE A 206 5.98 -4.34 -21.30
N PHE A 207 6.12 -4.00 -22.59
CA PHE A 207 5.66 -4.86 -23.68
C PHE A 207 6.46 -6.15 -23.77
N ARG A 208 7.77 -6.10 -23.54
CA ARG A 208 8.63 -7.29 -23.54
C ARG A 208 8.22 -8.34 -22.50
N HIS A 209 7.82 -7.90 -21.30
CA HIS A 209 7.56 -8.81 -20.19
C HIS A 209 6.07 -9.17 -20.00
N PHE A 210 5.15 -8.22 -20.19
CA PHE A 210 3.74 -8.44 -19.89
C PHE A 210 2.89 -8.84 -21.10
N TRP A 211 3.25 -8.40 -22.32
CA TRP A 211 2.48 -8.74 -23.52
C TRP A 211 2.94 -10.07 -24.14
N ASN A 212 2.81 -11.14 -23.34
CA ASN A 212 3.18 -12.51 -23.71
C ASN A 212 1.95 -13.43 -23.76
N HIS A 213 2.01 -14.50 -24.56
CA HIS A 213 0.90 -15.46 -24.69
C HIS A 213 0.48 -16.08 -23.34
N ARG A 214 1.42 -16.23 -22.40
CA ARG A 214 1.12 -16.72 -21.04
C ARG A 214 0.21 -15.77 -20.27
N MET A 215 0.42 -14.46 -20.39
CA MET A 215 -0.41 -13.44 -19.73
C MET A 215 -1.80 -13.34 -20.35
N ALA A 216 -1.93 -13.60 -21.65
CA ALA A 216 -3.24 -13.64 -22.32
C ALA A 216 -4.15 -14.77 -21.80
N LEU A 217 -3.56 -15.89 -21.35
CA LEU A 217 -4.30 -17.01 -20.77
C LEU A 217 -4.68 -16.77 -19.30
N ASP A 218 -4.00 -15.85 -18.61
CA ASP A 218 -4.27 -15.54 -17.22
C ASP A 218 -5.48 -14.60 -17.08
N LYS A 219 -6.66 -15.20 -16.87
CA LYS A 219 -7.92 -14.47 -16.66
C LYS A 219 -7.88 -13.51 -15.46
N ARG A 220 -7.00 -13.71 -14.47
CA ARG A 220 -6.93 -12.85 -13.27
C ARG A 220 -6.23 -11.53 -13.57
N ASN A 221 -5.14 -11.59 -14.35
CA ASN A 221 -4.32 -10.42 -14.66
C ASN A 221 -4.67 -9.79 -16.01
N TYR A 222 -5.36 -10.51 -16.90
CA TYR A 222 -5.78 -10.03 -18.23
C TYR A 222 -6.46 -8.65 -18.16
N ARG A 223 -7.49 -8.52 -17.31
CA ARG A 223 -8.24 -7.26 -17.17
C ARG A 223 -7.33 -6.11 -16.74
N GLN A 224 -6.44 -6.37 -15.78
CA GLN A 224 -5.54 -5.35 -15.28
C GLN A 224 -4.49 -4.93 -16.32
N LEU A 225 -3.97 -5.87 -17.10
CA LEU A 225 -3.04 -5.59 -18.19
C LEU A 225 -3.69 -4.70 -19.26
N VAL A 226 -4.92 -5.03 -19.65
CA VAL A 226 -5.70 -4.25 -20.62
C VAL A 226 -5.95 -2.84 -20.10
N GLU A 227 -6.46 -2.69 -18.87
CA GLU A 227 -6.72 -1.38 -18.26
C GLU A 227 -5.44 -0.55 -18.13
N THR A 228 -4.31 -1.17 -17.74
CA THR A 228 -3.02 -0.48 -17.61
C THR A 228 -2.51 -0.01 -18.97
N THR A 229 -2.62 -0.85 -20.01
CA THR A 229 -2.22 -0.47 -21.38
C THR A 229 -3.08 0.67 -21.92
N ALA A 230 -4.37 0.67 -21.64
CA ALA A 230 -5.28 1.74 -22.04
C ALA A 230 -4.94 3.08 -21.35
N GLU A 231 -4.61 3.07 -20.06
CA GLU A 231 -4.20 4.29 -19.35
C GLU A 231 -2.86 4.83 -19.87
N ILE A 232 -1.89 3.96 -20.13
CA ILE A 232 -0.62 4.37 -20.75
C ILE A 232 -0.86 5.02 -22.11
N ALA A 233 -1.77 4.47 -22.92
CA ALA A 233 -2.11 5.03 -24.22
C ALA A 233 -2.81 6.40 -24.09
N ASN A 234 -3.70 6.57 -23.12
CA ASN A 234 -4.41 7.83 -22.87
C ASN A 234 -3.44 8.96 -22.49
N LYS A 235 -2.43 8.68 -21.65
CA LYS A 235 -1.42 9.68 -21.28
C LYS A 235 -0.53 10.04 -22.47
N ASN A 236 -0.18 9.07 -23.32
CA ASN A 236 0.67 9.29 -24.50
C ASN A 236 0.00 10.05 -25.65
N ARG A 237 -1.34 10.17 -25.66
CA ARG A 237 -2.10 10.92 -26.68
C ARG A 237 -2.31 12.39 -26.32
N ARG A 238 -2.21 12.73 -25.03
CA ARG A 238 -2.23 14.11 -24.54
C ARG A 238 -0.84 14.71 -24.66
#